data_AF-A0A7C1UTK4-F1
#
_entry.id   AF-A0A7C1UTK4-F1
#
_cell.length_a   1.000
_cell.length_b   1.000
_cell.length_c   1.000
_cell.angle_alpha   90.00
_cell.angle_beta   90.00
_cell.angle_gamma   90.00
#
_symmetry.space_group_name_H-M   'P 1'
#
loop_
_entity.id
_entity.type
_entity.pdbx_description
1 polymer ?
#
loop_
_entity_poly.entity_id
_entity_poly.type
_entity_poly.pdbx_seq_one_letter_code
_entity_poly.pdbx_strand_id
1 'polypeptide(L)'
;MDKSKYFFRTAVFTWQDDKLALVDLHDPGAATPLDPWLGRVVSLADGQHRIQELIDYLGSLYHGDPPEELERTIESVIERLTEAEVVRLSDEPITLPYYLAIPQEEQDAEKARELMIKDGYIRSPDMGAGGSNA
;
A
#
# COMPACT_ATOMS: atom_id res chain seq x y z
N MET A 1 -0.31 -18.12 8.78
CA MET A 1 -1.02 -17.44 7.67
C MET A 1 -1.04 -18.33 6.42
N ASP A 2 -2.00 -18.16 5.50
CA ASP A 2 -1.97 -18.83 4.20
C ASP A 2 -1.06 -18.06 3.22
N LYS A 3 0.12 -18.61 2.91
CA LYS A 3 1.14 -17.97 2.07
C LYS A 3 0.86 -18.06 0.56
N SER A 4 -0.17 -18.81 0.17
CA SER A 4 -0.58 -18.94 -1.24
C SER A 4 -1.39 -17.74 -1.73
N LYS A 5 -1.86 -16.89 -0.81
CA LYS A 5 -2.62 -15.67 -1.14
C LYS A 5 -1.73 -14.63 -1.82
N TYR A 6 -2.33 -13.91 -2.75
CA TYR A 6 -1.82 -12.64 -3.26
C TYR A 6 -2.05 -11.55 -2.21
N PHE A 7 -1.18 -10.55 -2.19
CA PHE A 7 -1.28 -9.44 -1.26
C PHE A 7 -1.08 -8.12 -2.00
N PHE A 8 -1.91 -7.12 -1.70
CA PHE A 8 -1.94 -5.86 -2.42
C PHE A 8 -2.15 -4.67 -1.48
N ARG A 9 -1.55 -3.53 -1.82
CA ARG A 9 -1.76 -2.26 -1.12
C ARG A 9 -3.19 -1.76 -1.28
N THR A 10 -3.69 -1.14 -0.22
CA THR A 10 -4.96 -0.40 -0.19
C THR A 10 -4.79 1.05 0.25
N ALA A 11 -3.55 1.53 0.40
CA ALA A 11 -3.22 2.90 0.75
C ALA A 11 -2.27 3.52 -0.27
N VAL A 12 -2.41 4.83 -0.48
CA VAL A 12 -1.49 5.63 -1.30
C VAL A 12 -0.19 5.81 -0.51
N PHE A 13 0.94 5.73 -1.19
CA PHE A 13 2.26 5.82 -0.56
C PHE A 13 3.18 6.78 -1.30
N THR A 14 4.23 7.22 -0.61
CA THR A 14 5.28 8.12 -1.13
C THR A 14 6.62 7.74 -0.53
N TRP A 15 7.73 8.11 -1.18
CA TRP A 15 9.07 8.01 -0.60
C TRP A 15 9.51 9.34 0.00
N GLN A 16 9.94 9.30 1.27
CA GLN A 16 10.51 10.44 1.99
C GLN A 16 11.80 10.00 2.69
N ASP A 17 12.93 10.62 2.34
CA ASP A 17 14.25 10.31 2.92
C ASP A 17 14.54 8.79 2.97
N ASP A 18 14.36 8.12 1.84
CA ASP A 18 14.52 6.66 1.66
C ASP A 18 13.58 5.78 2.50
N LYS A 19 12.53 6.37 3.09
CA LYS A 19 11.47 5.65 3.82
C LYS A 19 10.15 5.74 3.08
N LEU A 20 9.44 4.62 3.07
CA LEU A 20 8.07 4.59 2.59
C LEU A 20 7.15 5.23 3.63
N ALA A 21 6.29 6.15 3.20
CA ALA A 21 5.28 6.79 4.02
C ALA A 21 3.89 6.58 3.42
N LEU A 22 2.87 6.47 4.27
CA LEU A 22 1.47 6.41 3.85
C LEU A 22 0.89 7.81 3.77
N VAL A 23 0.27 8.14 2.65
CA VAL A 23 -0.32 9.45 2.37
C VAL A 23 -1.67 9.57 3.08
N ASP A 24 -1.89 10.68 3.77
CA ASP A 24 -3.20 11.01 4.32
C ASP A 24 -4.11 11.52 3.18
N LEU A 25 -5.21 10.83 2.92
CA LEU A 25 -6.15 11.22 1.86
C LEU A 25 -6.95 12.48 2.21
N HIS A 26 -7.02 12.85 3.49
CA HIS A 26 -7.67 14.07 3.98
C HIS A 26 -6.74 15.27 3.99
N ASP A 27 -5.43 15.03 4.07
CA ASP A 27 -4.37 16.02 3.90
C ASP A 27 -3.23 15.43 3.05
N PRO A 28 -3.32 15.48 1.70
CA PRO A 28 -2.32 14.86 0.82
C PRO A 28 -0.91 15.44 0.92
N GLY A 29 -0.71 16.53 1.67
CA GLY A 29 0.61 17.05 2.04
C GLY A 29 1.21 16.40 3.29
N ALA A 30 0.41 15.65 4.04
CA ALA A 30 0.81 14.87 5.20
C ALA A 30 0.99 13.39 4.82
N ALA A 31 2.08 12.81 5.31
CA ALA A 31 2.33 11.38 5.19
C ALA A 31 2.91 10.83 6.50
N THR A 32 2.61 9.58 6.82
CA THR A 32 3.11 8.89 8.00
C THR A 32 4.20 7.91 7.59
N PRO A 33 5.48 8.15 7.95
CA PRO A 33 6.56 7.21 7.67
C PRO A 33 6.33 5.86 8.34
N LEU A 34 6.57 4.79 7.61
CA LEU A 34 6.50 3.43 8.14
C LEU A 34 7.84 2.99 8.74
N ASP A 35 7.75 2.09 9.72
CA ASP A 35 8.90 1.28 10.12
C ASP A 35 9.50 0.55 8.90
N PRO A 36 10.83 0.37 8.82
CA PRO A 36 11.47 -0.22 7.65
C PRO A 36 10.90 -1.56 7.19
N TRP A 37 10.49 -2.44 8.11
CA TRP A 37 9.88 -3.73 7.74
C TRP A 37 8.48 -3.55 7.16
N LEU A 38 7.66 -2.68 7.77
CA LEU A 38 6.34 -2.35 7.25
C LEU A 38 6.47 -1.72 5.85
N GLY A 39 7.34 -0.73 5.70
CA GLY A 39 7.60 -0.05 4.43
C GLY A 39 8.07 -1.00 3.34
N ARG A 40 8.98 -1.93 3.67
CA ARG A 40 9.45 -2.95 2.73
C ARG A 40 8.30 -3.83 2.23
N VAL A 41 7.47 -4.36 3.13
CA VAL A 41 6.34 -5.23 2.73
C VAL A 41 5.30 -4.44 1.91
N VAL A 42 4.97 -3.20 2.32
CA VAL A 42 4.05 -2.34 1.56
C VAL A 42 4.58 -2.08 0.15
N SER A 43 5.87 -1.77 -0.01
CA SER A 43 6.47 -1.52 -1.34
C SER A 43 6.35 -2.71 -2.30
N LEU A 44 6.32 -3.95 -1.77
CA LEU A 44 6.24 -5.19 -2.53
C LEU A 44 4.81 -5.76 -2.68
N ALA A 45 3.82 -5.16 -2.01
CA ALA A 45 2.41 -5.58 -2.08
C ALA A 45 1.72 -5.09 -3.37
N ASP A 46 2.14 -5.65 -4.51
CA ASP A 46 1.69 -5.25 -5.85
C ASP A 46 0.46 -6.00 -6.37
N GLY A 47 -0.09 -6.93 -5.59
CA GLY A 47 -1.25 -7.75 -5.96
C GLY A 47 -0.98 -8.82 -7.01
N GLN A 48 0.24 -8.90 -7.55
CA GLN A 48 0.63 -9.87 -8.58
C GLN A 48 1.47 -11.00 -8.00
N HIS A 49 2.13 -10.78 -6.87
CA HIS A 49 2.94 -11.80 -6.19
C HIS A 49 2.24 -12.34 -4.94
N ARG A 50 2.52 -13.61 -4.63
CA ARG A 50 2.06 -14.25 -3.40
C ARG A 50 2.98 -13.97 -2.24
N ILE A 51 2.48 -14.20 -1.03
CA ILE A 51 3.25 -14.04 0.21
C ILE A 51 4.47 -14.97 0.23
N GLN A 52 4.36 -16.20 -0.29
CA GLN A 52 5.52 -17.08 -0.41
C GLN A 52 6.62 -16.48 -1.29
N GLU A 53 6.24 -15.82 -2.40
CA GLU A 53 7.21 -15.20 -3.32
C GLU A 53 7.92 -14.00 -2.68
N LEU A 54 7.22 -13.26 -1.81
CA LEU A 54 7.85 -12.24 -0.97
C LEU A 54 8.88 -12.84 0.00
N ILE A 55 8.53 -13.92 0.70
CA ILE A 55 9.42 -14.59 1.66
C ILE A 55 10.67 -15.12 0.93
N ASP A 56 10.49 -15.78 -0.20
CA ASP A 56 11.57 -16.33 -1.01
C ASP A 56 12.48 -15.20 -1.53
N TYR A 57 11.90 -14.11 -2.03
CA TYR A 57 12.64 -12.94 -2.48
C TYR A 57 13.47 -12.32 -1.36
N LEU A 58 12.85 -12.01 -0.21
CA LEU A 58 13.56 -11.39 0.91
C LEU A 58 14.60 -12.34 1.51
N GLY A 59 14.35 -13.65 1.54
CA GLY A 59 15.33 -14.66 1.95
C GLY A 59 16.54 -14.71 1.03
N SER A 60 16.32 -14.55 -0.29
CA SER A 60 17.41 -14.54 -1.27
C SER A 60 18.41 -13.40 -1.08
N LEU A 61 18.00 -12.30 -0.44
CA LEU A 61 18.86 -11.14 -0.16
C LEU A 61 19.95 -11.47 0.88
N TYR A 62 19.84 -12.58 1.61
CA TYR A 62 20.82 -13.03 2.59
C TYR A 62 21.85 -14.01 2.02
N HIS A 63 21.94 -14.15 0.70
CA HIS A 63 22.95 -14.95 0.01
C HIS A 63 23.06 -16.41 0.51
N GLY A 64 21.93 -17.00 0.94
CA GLY A 64 21.83 -18.38 1.39
C GLY A 64 21.83 -18.59 2.90
N ASP A 65 21.98 -17.53 3.71
CA ASP A 65 21.93 -17.60 5.18
C ASP A 65 20.90 -16.63 5.78
N PRO A 66 19.59 -16.79 5.48
CA PRO A 66 18.56 -15.94 6.06
C PRO A 66 18.40 -16.20 7.55
N PRO A 67 18.05 -15.17 8.35
CA PRO A 67 17.72 -15.36 9.76
C PRO A 67 16.57 -16.36 9.92
N GLU A 68 16.66 -17.26 10.92
CA GLU A 68 15.60 -18.24 11.22
C GLU A 68 14.23 -17.58 11.44
N GLU A 69 14.25 -16.35 11.97
CA GLU A 69 13.06 -15.57 12.31
C GLU A 69 12.51 -14.72 11.15
N LEU A 70 13.15 -14.75 9.97
CA LEU A 70 12.77 -13.90 8.84
C LEU A 70 11.32 -14.13 8.42
N GLU A 71 10.95 -15.40 8.24
CA GLU A 71 9.60 -15.78 7.84
C GLU A 71 8.56 -15.29 8.86
N ARG A 72 8.76 -15.60 10.14
CA ARG A 72 7.85 -15.16 11.22
C ARG A 72 7.75 -13.64 11.29
N THR A 73 8.84 -12.94 11.02
CA THR A 73 8.86 -11.46 10.98
C THR A 73 7.99 -10.94 9.84
N ILE A 74 8.12 -11.50 8.63
CA ILE A 74 7.31 -11.12 7.47
C ILE A 74 5.82 -11.43 7.71
N GLU A 75 5.49 -12.60 8.26
CA GLU A 75 4.12 -12.96 8.60
C GLU A 75 3.52 -11.94 9.59
N SER A 76 4.22 -11.65 10.69
CA SER A 76 3.74 -10.67 11.69
C SER A 76 3.56 -9.27 11.10
N VAL A 77 4.41 -8.86 10.16
CA VAL A 77 4.28 -7.58 9.47
C VAL A 77 3.02 -7.56 8.59
N ILE A 78 2.79 -8.62 7.80
CA ILE A 78 1.60 -8.72 6.94
C ILE A 78 0.32 -8.73 7.77
N GLU A 79 0.29 -9.44 8.90
CA GLU A 79 -0.86 -9.44 9.83
C GLU A 79 -1.17 -8.02 10.31
N ARG A 80 -0.16 -7.31 10.80
CA ARG A 80 -0.32 -5.91 11.26
C ARG A 80 -0.77 -4.97 10.16
N LEU A 81 -0.25 -5.13 8.94
CA LEU A 81 -0.67 -4.31 7.78
C LEU A 81 -2.09 -4.63 7.32
N THR A 82 -2.53 -5.88 7.48
CA THR A 82 -3.89 -6.32 7.19
C THR A 82 -4.87 -5.78 8.22
N GLU A 83 -4.52 -5.85 9.51
CA GLU A 83 -5.30 -5.26 10.62
C GLU A 83 -5.44 -3.73 10.47
N ALA A 84 -4.41 -3.06 9.97
CA ALA A 84 -4.41 -1.63 9.70
C ALA A 84 -5.05 -1.23 8.36
N GLU A 85 -5.58 -2.19 7.58
CA GLU A 85 -6.16 -1.99 6.25
C GLU A 85 -5.23 -1.29 5.24
N VAL A 86 -3.91 -1.47 5.39
CA VAL A 86 -2.89 -0.97 4.45
C VAL A 86 -2.59 -1.99 3.35
N VAL A 87 -2.75 -3.27 3.69
CA VAL A 87 -2.62 -4.41 2.76
C VAL A 87 -3.87 -5.27 2.87
N ARG A 88 -4.30 -5.87 1.76
CA ARG A 88 -5.33 -6.90 1.74
C ARG A 88 -4.83 -8.15 1.02
N LEU A 89 -5.47 -9.27 1.33
CA LEU A 89 -5.17 -10.58 0.75
C LEU A 89 -6.25 -10.99 -0.26
N SER A 90 -5.84 -11.74 -1.29
CA SER A 90 -6.73 -12.24 -2.34
C SER A 90 -6.35 -13.67 -2.75
N ASP A 91 -7.34 -14.44 -3.19
CA ASP A 91 -7.15 -15.76 -3.83
C ASP A 91 -6.64 -15.65 -5.27
N GLU A 92 -6.89 -14.51 -5.92
CA GLU A 92 -6.53 -14.25 -7.31
C GLU A 92 -5.67 -12.99 -7.42
N PRO A 93 -4.82 -12.86 -8.46
CA PRO A 93 -4.06 -11.63 -8.70
C PRO A 93 -4.98 -10.41 -8.83
N ILE A 94 -4.55 -9.27 -8.26
CA ILE A 94 -5.28 -8.00 -8.29
C ILE A 94 -4.45 -6.96 -9.03
N THR A 95 -5.04 -6.35 -10.06
CA THR A 95 -4.48 -5.15 -10.69
C THR A 95 -4.85 -3.93 -9.86
N LEU A 96 -3.83 -3.24 -9.32
CA LEU A 96 -4.06 -2.05 -8.52
C LEU A 96 -4.50 -0.87 -9.40
N PRO A 97 -5.43 -0.03 -8.91
CA PRO A 97 -5.68 1.28 -9.49
C PRO A 97 -4.40 2.12 -9.57
N TYR A 98 -4.35 3.03 -10.55
CA TYR A 98 -3.19 3.89 -10.83
C TYR A 98 -2.61 4.55 -9.57
N TYR A 99 -3.46 5.07 -8.70
CA TYR A 99 -3.06 5.80 -7.48
C TYR A 99 -2.54 4.91 -6.34
N LEU A 100 -2.72 3.59 -6.40
CA LEU A 100 -2.15 2.62 -5.45
C LEU A 100 -0.93 1.88 -6.04
N ALA A 101 -0.83 1.85 -7.37
CA ALA A 101 0.18 1.11 -8.10
C ALA A 101 1.57 1.78 -8.04
N ILE A 102 1.63 3.11 -8.07
CA ILE A 102 2.86 3.91 -8.13
C ILE A 102 2.90 4.97 -7.00
N PRO A 103 4.09 5.43 -6.56
CA PRO A 103 4.19 6.39 -5.46
C PRO A 103 3.64 7.78 -5.85
N GLN A 104 3.14 8.53 -4.87
CA GLN A 104 2.45 9.82 -5.06
C GLN A 104 3.28 10.83 -5.86
N GLU A 105 4.59 10.91 -5.61
CA GLU A 105 5.52 11.82 -6.27
C GLU A 105 5.72 11.52 -7.77
N GLU A 106 5.36 10.32 -8.21
CA GLU A 106 5.36 9.93 -9.63
C GLU A 106 3.97 10.03 -10.28
N GLN A 107 2.93 10.35 -9.51
CA GLN A 107 1.58 10.45 -10.01
C GLN A 107 1.33 11.82 -10.68
N ASP A 108 0.55 11.80 -11.76
CA ASP A 108 -0.16 12.99 -12.20
C ASP A 108 -1.30 13.25 -11.22
N ALA A 109 -1.21 14.36 -10.48
CA ALA A 109 -2.14 14.68 -9.40
C ALA A 109 -3.59 14.86 -9.85
N GLU A 110 -3.81 15.41 -11.05
CA GLU A 110 -5.16 15.60 -11.59
C GLU A 110 -5.76 14.24 -11.98
N LYS A 111 -5.02 13.44 -12.74
CA LYS A 111 -5.43 12.09 -13.13
C LYS A 111 -5.66 11.18 -11.93
N ALA A 112 -4.78 11.19 -10.95
CA ALA A 112 -4.91 10.37 -9.74
C ALA A 112 -6.21 10.73 -9.01
N ARG A 113 -6.47 12.02 -8.81
CA ARG A 113 -7.69 12.51 -8.16
C ARG A 113 -8.96 12.12 -8.93
N GLU A 114 -8.98 12.29 -10.25
CA GLU A 114 -10.12 11.89 -11.08
C GLU A 114 -10.43 10.41 -10.94
N LEU A 115 -9.41 9.55 -10.98
CA LEU A 115 -9.56 8.11 -10.83
C LEU A 115 -10.01 7.73 -9.41
N MET A 116 -9.44 8.35 -8.36
CA MET A 116 -9.88 8.13 -6.98
C MET A 116 -11.36 8.49 -6.78
N ILE A 117 -11.84 9.59 -7.36
CA ILE A 117 -13.26 10.00 -7.28
C ILE A 117 -14.14 8.99 -8.04
N LYS A 118 -13.73 8.61 -9.25
CA LYS A 118 -14.46 7.66 -10.10
C LYS A 118 -14.63 6.30 -9.42
N ASP A 119 -13.58 5.84 -8.74
CA ASP A 119 -13.58 4.57 -8.00
C ASP A 119 -14.28 4.67 -6.64
N GLY A 120 -14.72 5.87 -6.22
CA GLY A 120 -15.31 6.12 -4.91
C GLY A 120 -14.31 6.05 -3.76
N TYR A 121 -13.01 6.06 -4.06
CA TYR A 121 -11.92 6.00 -3.09
C TYR A 121 -11.80 7.29 -2.27
N ILE A 122 -12.08 8.44 -2.90
CA ILE A 122 -12.31 9.71 -2.22
C ILE A 122 -13.63 10.32 -2.68
N ARG A 123 -14.21 11.21 -1.88
CA ARG A 123 -15.37 11.99 -2.31
C ARG A 123 -14.92 13.13 -3.22
N SER A 124 -15.69 13.41 -4.26
CA SER A 124 -15.59 14.69 -4.95
C SER A 124 -15.78 15.78 -3.89
N PRO A 125 -14.92 16.82 -3.83
CA PRO A 125 -15.28 17.99 -3.07
C PRO A 125 -16.59 18.48 -3.65
N ASP A 126 -17.58 18.71 -2.79
CA ASP A 126 -18.83 19.35 -3.21
C ASP A 126 -18.46 20.66 -3.93
N MET A 127 -18.61 20.67 -5.25
CA MET A 127 -18.81 21.91 -5.99
C MET A 127 -20.23 22.39 -5.65
N GLY A 128 -20.46 22.80 -4.40
CA GLY A 128 -21.80 23.16 -3.96
C GLY A 128 -22.09 23.23 -2.47
N ALA A 129 -21.31 23.99 -1.69
CA ALA A 129 -21.93 24.80 -0.62
C ALA A 129 -22.61 26.02 -1.27
N GLY A 130 -23.54 25.74 -2.19
CA GLY A 130 -24.50 26.68 -2.77
C GLY A 130 -25.90 26.36 -2.25
N GLY A 131 -26.01 26.02 -0.97
CA GLY A 131 -27.27 25.80 -0.29
C GLY A 131 -27.64 27.05 0.50
N SER A 132 -28.37 27.96 -0.13
CA SER A 132 -29.20 28.93 0.58
C SER A 132 -30.01 28.21 1.65
N ASN A 133 -30.08 28.78 2.85
CA ASN A 133 -31.26 28.64 3.69
C ASN A 133 -31.43 29.87 4.60
N ALA A 134 -32.54 30.56 4.30
CA ALA A 134 -33.39 31.45 5.10
C ALA A 134 -32.75 32.67 5.78
#